data_AF-A0A8X7SDQ3-F1
#
_entry.id   AF-A0A8X7SDQ3-F1
#
_cell.length_a   1.000
_cell.length_b   1.000
_cell.length_c   1.000
_cell.angle_alpha   90.00
_cell.angle_beta   90.00
_cell.angle_gamma   90.00
#
_symmetry.space_group_name_H-M   'P 1'
#
loop_
_entity.id
_entity.type
_entity.pdbx_description
1 polymer ?
#
loop_
_entity_poly.entity_id
_entity_poly.type
_entity_poly.pdbx_seq_one_letter_code
_entity_poly.pdbx_strand_id
1 'polypeptide(L)'
;MAPPPPDVPAHALNVALGEVREYMHLYASCVDPTESAARKERTRQAEENGELVEIAASMARTTLEAQRIEPPMLRQEITPERLPALQRIGPVSASRSALQRLGPLNDTQEPEGIPQ
;
A
#
# COMPACT_ATOMS: atom_id res chain seq x y z
N MET A 1 -23.10 9.66 17.89
CA MET A 1 -23.11 9.67 16.41
C MET A 1 -22.61 11.04 15.99
N ALA A 2 -21.37 11.15 15.51
CA ALA A 2 -20.80 12.44 15.11
C ALA A 2 -21.50 12.96 13.83
N PRO A 3 -21.77 14.27 13.72
CA PRO A 3 -22.35 14.84 12.52
C PRO A 3 -21.41 14.66 11.32
N PRO A 4 -21.94 14.47 10.10
CA PRO A 4 -21.10 14.36 8.91
C PRO A 4 -20.30 15.65 8.72
N PRO A 5 -19.01 15.56 8.31
CA PRO A 5 -18.21 16.75 8.04
C PRO A 5 -18.86 17.61 6.95
N PRO A 6 -18.89 18.94 7.11
CA PRO A 6 -19.80 19.85 6.39
C PRO A 6 -19.64 19.89 4.87
N ASP A 7 -18.53 19.37 4.32
CA ASP A 7 -18.18 19.51 2.91
C ASP A 7 -18.38 18.23 2.07
N VAL A 8 -18.92 17.15 2.66
CA VAL A 8 -19.11 15.87 1.96
C VAL A 8 -20.61 15.57 1.79
N PRO A 9 -21.12 15.40 0.54
CA PRO A 9 -22.49 14.96 0.31
C PRO A 9 -22.80 13.65 1.07
N ALA A 10 -23.92 13.60 1.79
CA ALA A 10 -24.27 12.47 2.64
C ALA A 10 -24.29 11.13 1.89
N HIS A 11 -24.73 11.13 0.62
CA HIS A 11 -24.69 9.92 -0.21
C HIS A 11 -23.26 9.43 -0.46
N ALA A 12 -22.33 10.33 -0.82
CA ALA A 12 -20.93 9.98 -1.06
C ALA A 12 -20.25 9.46 0.23
N LEU A 13 -20.55 10.06 1.37
CA LEU A 13 -20.06 9.60 2.66
C LEU A 13 -20.57 8.18 2.99
N ASN A 14 -21.85 7.90 2.77
CA ASN A 14 -22.44 6.59 3.05
C ASN A 14 -21.85 5.49 2.16
N VAL A 15 -21.64 5.78 0.88
CA VAL A 15 -20.96 4.86 -0.05
C VAL A 15 -19.54 4.57 0.44
N ALA A 16 -18.77 5.62 0.74
CA ALA A 16 -17.41 5.49 1.24
C ALA A 16 -17.35 4.72 2.58
N LEU A 17 -18.32 4.91 3.48
CA LEU A 17 -18.43 4.16 4.73
C LEU A 17 -18.64 2.66 4.48
N GLY A 18 -19.48 2.32 3.50
CA GLY A 18 -19.72 0.94 3.09
C GLY A 18 -18.44 0.27 2.61
N GLU A 19 -17.70 0.94 1.73
CA GLU A 19 -16.42 0.46 1.20
C GLU A 19 -15.35 0.29 2.28
N VAL A 20 -15.22 1.26 3.20
CA VAL A 20 -14.28 1.16 4.32
C VAL A 20 -14.64 -0.02 5.22
N ARG A 21 -15.93 -0.24 5.51
CA ARG A 21 -16.37 -1.39 6.32
C ARG A 21 -16.08 -2.72 5.65
N GLU A 22 -16.35 -2.82 4.34
CA GLU A 22 -16.04 -4.02 3.56
C GLU A 22 -14.53 -4.30 3.55
N TYR A 23 -13.71 -3.27 3.33
CA TYR A 23 -12.27 -3.37 3.41
C TYR A 23 -11.80 -3.84 4.80
N MET A 24 -12.36 -3.28 5.88
CA MET A 24 -12.00 -3.68 7.25
C MET A 24 -12.42 -5.13 7.55
N HIS A 25 -13.52 -5.61 6.97
CA HIS A 25 -13.92 -7.00 7.06
C HIS A 25 -12.90 -7.94 6.39
N LEU A 26 -12.44 -7.60 5.18
CA LEU A 26 -11.40 -8.35 4.47
C LEU A 26 -10.06 -8.30 5.23
N TYR A 27 -9.68 -7.13 5.72
CA TYR A 27 -8.48 -6.93 6.53
C TYR A 27 -8.47 -7.83 7.78
N ALA A 28 -9.61 -7.96 8.46
CA ALA A 28 -9.80 -8.78 9.65
C ALA A 28 -9.90 -10.29 9.37
N SER A 29 -10.12 -10.70 8.12
CA SER A 29 -10.27 -12.09 7.67
C SER A 29 -8.93 -12.78 7.39
N CYS A 30 -7.97 -12.60 8.30
CA CYS A 30 -6.68 -13.29 8.24
C CYS A 30 -6.81 -14.78 8.60
N VAL A 31 -5.94 -15.63 8.06
CA VAL A 31 -5.92 -17.08 8.32
C VAL A 31 -5.50 -17.39 9.76
N ASP A 32 -4.61 -16.59 10.34
CA ASP A 32 -4.19 -16.76 11.73
C ASP A 32 -5.29 -16.28 12.69
N PRO A 33 -5.77 -17.14 13.61
CA PRO A 33 -6.89 -16.80 14.49
C PRO A 33 -6.56 -15.71 15.52
N THR A 34 -5.31 -15.65 15.98
CA THR A 34 -4.86 -14.63 16.95
C THR A 34 -4.80 -13.26 16.27
N GLU A 35 -4.21 -13.19 15.08
CA GLU A 35 -4.14 -11.97 14.29
C GLU A 35 -5.53 -11.53 13.81
N SER A 36 -6.40 -12.45 13.39
CA SER A 36 -7.79 -12.12 13.06
C SER A 36 -8.51 -11.48 14.24
N ALA A 37 -8.37 -12.04 15.45
CA ALA A 37 -8.95 -11.45 16.66
C ALA A 37 -8.36 -10.07 16.96
N ALA A 38 -7.04 -9.91 16.89
CA ALA A 38 -6.37 -8.63 17.12
C ALA A 38 -6.78 -7.55 16.09
N ARG A 39 -7.03 -7.92 14.84
CA ARG A 39 -7.51 -7.00 13.80
C ARG A 39 -8.97 -6.62 14.00
N LYS A 40 -9.83 -7.58 14.33
CA LYS A 40 -11.24 -7.31 14.66
C LYS A 40 -11.36 -6.33 15.82
N GLU A 41 -10.56 -6.51 16.86
CA GLU A 41 -10.56 -5.60 18.01
C GLU A 41 -10.09 -4.19 17.62
N ARG A 42 -9.03 -4.07 16.82
CA ARG A 42 -8.60 -2.77 16.28
C ARG A 42 -9.69 -2.11 15.44
N THR A 43 -10.38 -2.86 14.58
CA THR A 43 -11.50 -2.34 13.79
C THR A 43 -12.64 -1.87 14.69
N ARG A 44 -13.00 -2.62 15.75
CA ARG A 44 -14.03 -2.22 16.72
C ARG A 44 -13.67 -0.91 17.40
N GLN A 45 -12.41 -0.77 17.87
CA GLN A 45 -11.92 0.46 18.49
C GLN A 45 -11.97 1.64 17.51
N ALA A 46 -11.53 1.45 16.26
CA ALA A 46 -11.58 2.48 15.23
C ALA A 46 -13.02 2.92 14.90
N GLU A 47 -13.99 2.01 14.93
CA GLU A 47 -15.42 2.36 14.80
C GLU A 47 -15.92 3.20 15.96
N GLU A 48 -15.60 2.80 17.20
CA GLU A 48 -16.02 3.50 18.42
C GLU A 48 -15.42 4.90 18.52
N ASN A 49 -14.17 5.05 18.10
CA ASN A 49 -13.46 6.33 18.03
C ASN A 49 -13.93 7.20 16.85
N GLY A 50 -14.71 6.64 15.91
CA GLY A 50 -15.18 7.35 14.72
C GLY A 50 -14.15 7.46 13.58
N GLU A 51 -13.00 6.79 13.70
CA GLU A 51 -11.92 6.82 12.70
C GLU A 51 -12.40 6.30 11.34
N LEU A 52 -13.29 5.29 11.30
CA LEU A 52 -13.84 4.81 10.03
C LEU A 52 -14.66 5.90 9.30
N VAL A 53 -15.34 6.77 10.03
CA VAL A 53 -16.10 7.88 9.45
C VAL A 53 -15.16 8.94 8.88
N GLU A 54 -14.04 9.21 9.57
CA GLU A 54 -13.02 10.14 9.10
C GLU A 54 -12.33 9.65 7.82
N ILE A 55 -11.97 8.36 7.78
CA ILE A 55 -11.41 7.70 6.61
C ILE A 55 -12.39 7.77 5.44
N ALA A 56 -13.66 7.41 5.68
CA ALA A 56 -14.71 7.48 4.66
C ALA A 56 -14.92 8.92 4.14
N ALA A 57 -14.90 9.92 5.02
CA ALA A 57 -14.99 11.32 4.61
C ALA A 57 -13.78 11.77 3.78
N SER A 58 -12.58 11.32 4.12
CA SER A 58 -11.36 11.57 3.34
C SER A 58 -11.42 10.94 1.95
N MET A 59 -11.89 9.69 1.89
CA MET A 59 -12.07 8.96 0.63
C MET A 59 -13.13 9.61 -0.26
N ALA A 60 -14.26 10.01 0.31
CA ALA A 60 -15.31 10.72 -0.40
C ALA A 60 -14.81 12.07 -0.96
N ARG A 61 -14.07 12.88 -0.18
CA ARG A 61 -13.46 14.13 -0.66
C ARG A 61 -12.51 13.90 -1.81
N THR A 62 -11.56 12.97 -1.63
CA THR A 62 -10.56 12.64 -2.65
C THR A 62 -11.21 12.19 -3.95
N THR A 63 -12.27 11.38 -3.86
CA THR A 63 -13.00 10.88 -5.02
C THR A 63 -13.76 12.01 -5.74
N LEU A 64 -14.39 12.93 -5.00
CA LEU A 64 -15.07 14.09 -5.58
C LEU A 64 -14.09 15.06 -6.24
N GLU A 65 -12.91 15.28 -5.65
CA GLU A 65 -11.85 16.08 -6.25
C GLU A 65 -11.31 15.43 -7.54
N ALA A 66 -11.11 14.11 -7.52
CA ALA A 66 -10.67 13.34 -8.68
C ALA A 66 -11.69 13.33 -9.83
N GLN A 67 -12.99 13.52 -9.55
CA GLN A 67 -14.03 13.68 -10.57
C GLN A 67 -14.09 15.11 -11.13
N ARG A 68 -13.65 16.11 -10.36
CA ARG A 68 -13.64 17.52 -10.77
C ARG A 68 -12.46 17.87 -11.66
N ILE A 69 -11.32 17.26 -11.39
CA ILE A 69 -10.20 17.18 -12.34
C ILE A 69 -10.68 16.22 -13.43
N GLU A 70 -10.61 16.61 -14.71
CA GLU A 70 -11.02 15.73 -15.82
C GLU A 70 -10.51 14.29 -15.60
N PRO A 71 -11.24 13.25 -16.05
CA PRO A 71 -10.73 11.88 -15.99
C PRO A 71 -9.30 11.93 -16.49
N PRO A 72 -8.31 11.26 -15.84
CA PRO A 72 -6.96 11.24 -16.36
C PRO A 72 -7.11 10.76 -17.79
N MET A 73 -7.05 11.69 -18.75
CA MET A 73 -7.17 11.42 -20.16
C MET A 73 -6.19 10.31 -20.36
N LEU A 74 -6.67 9.06 -20.53
CA LEU A 74 -5.89 7.83 -20.42
C LEU A 74 -4.51 8.20 -20.88
N ARG A 75 -3.61 8.49 -19.92
CA ARG A 75 -2.30 8.96 -20.30
C ARG A 75 -1.80 7.68 -20.87
N GLN A 76 -1.85 7.57 -22.20
CA GLN A 76 -1.21 6.49 -22.90
C GLN A 76 0.22 6.72 -22.44
N GLU A 77 0.59 6.03 -21.37
CA GLU A 77 1.97 5.83 -21.03
C GLU A 77 2.41 5.06 -22.26
N ILE A 78 2.93 5.82 -23.23
CA ILE A 78 3.81 5.32 -24.26
C ILE A 78 5.01 4.86 -23.43
N THR A 79 4.84 3.73 -22.75
CA THR A 79 5.93 3.01 -22.15
C THR A 79 6.79 2.66 -23.34
N PRO A 80 8.07 3.11 -23.38
CA PRO A 80 8.95 2.67 -24.43
C PRO A 80 8.91 1.15 -24.43
N GLU A 81 8.78 0.56 -25.63
CA GLU A 81 8.69 -0.88 -25.81
C GLU A 81 9.78 -1.56 -24.98
N ARG A 82 9.39 -2.46 -24.08
CA ARG A 82 10.34 -3.12 -23.19
C ARG A 82 11.25 -3.98 -24.06
N LEU A 83 12.56 -3.69 -24.02
CA LEU A 83 13.55 -4.54 -24.65
C LEU A 83 13.38 -5.99 -24.14
N PRO A 84 13.31 -6.99 -25.03
CA PRO A 84 13.19 -8.39 -24.66
C PRO A 84 14.23 -8.79 -23.62
N ALA A 85 13.86 -9.67 -22.69
CA ALA A 85 14.73 -10.09 -21.59
C ALA A 85 16.11 -10.58 -22.06
N LEU A 86 16.16 -11.24 -23.23
CA LEU A 86 17.41 -11.70 -23.83
C LEU A 86 18.36 -10.57 -24.24
N GLN A 87 17.86 -9.39 -24.59
CA GLN A 87 18.68 -8.23 -24.94
C GLN A 87 19.15 -7.45 -23.70
N ARG A 88 18.46 -7.62 -22.56
CA ARG A 88 18.85 -7.01 -21.28
C ARG A 88 19.98 -7.79 -20.59
N ILE A 89 20.05 -9.09 -20.84
CA ILE A 89 21.11 -9.95 -20.31
C ILE A 89 22.29 -9.80 -21.27
N GLY A 90 23.30 -9.03 -20.87
CA GLY A 90 24.57 -8.96 -21.60
C GLY A 90 25.14 -10.37 -21.87
N PRO A 91 26.10 -10.52 -22.81
CA PRO A 91 26.61 -11.82 -23.20
C PRO A 91 26.99 -12.65 -21.97
N VAL A 92 26.25 -13.74 -21.77
CA VAL A 92 26.50 -14.70 -20.70
C VAL A 92 27.82 -15.38 -21.04
N SER A 93 28.91 -14.86 -20.51
CA SER A 93 30.17 -15.60 -20.48
C SER A 93 29.91 -16.85 -19.64
N ALA A 94 29.74 -18.00 -20.28
CA ALA A 94 29.45 -19.29 -19.65
C ALA A 94 30.52 -19.77 -18.64
N SER A 95 31.54 -18.95 -18.37
CA SER A 95 32.74 -19.31 -17.62
C SER A 95 32.80 -18.77 -16.20
N ARG A 96 31.82 -17.99 -15.72
CA ARG A 96 31.81 -17.50 -14.32
C ARG A 96 30.47 -17.77 -13.65
N SER A 97 30.52 -18.56 -12.59
CA SER A 97 29.36 -18.82 -11.72
C SER A 97 28.88 -17.51 -11.07
N ALA A 98 27.60 -17.45 -10.70
CA ALA A 98 27.03 -16.31 -9.97
C ALA A 98 27.82 -16.01 -8.67
N LEU A 99 28.35 -17.06 -8.03
CA LEU A 99 29.17 -16.98 -6.82
C LEU A 99 30.46 -16.15 -7.04
N GLN A 100 31.12 -16.30 -8.19
CA GLN A 100 32.34 -15.54 -8.51
C GLN A 100 32.06 -14.08 -8.87
N ARG A 101 30.82 -13.72 -9.19
CA ARG A 101 30.43 -12.36 -9.57
C ARG A 101 30.06 -11.47 -8.37
N LEU A 102 29.65 -12.07 -7.25
CA LEU A 102 29.11 -11.35 -6.11
C LEU A 102 30.18 -10.83 -5.14
N GLY A 103 31.45 -11.14 -5.40
CA GLY A 103 32.55 -10.83 -4.47
C GLY A 103 32.45 -11.67 -3.19
N PRO A 104 33.46 -11.59 -2.30
CA PRO A 104 33.37 -12.21 -0.99
C PRO A 104 32.21 -11.60 -0.20
N LEU A 105 31.38 -12.45 0.41
CA LEU A 105 30.46 -12.00 1.47
C LEU A 105 31.33 -11.39 2.56
N ASN A 106 31.13 -10.10 2.84
CA ASN A 106 31.80 -9.43 3.94
C ASN A 106 31.18 -9.93 5.25
N ASP A 107 31.54 -11.15 5.63
CA ASP A 107 31.24 -11.67 6.96
C ASP A 107 32.16 -10.96 7.96
N THR A 108 31.54 -10.34 8.97
CA THR A 108 32.15 -9.74 10.17
C THR A 108 32.82 -8.36 9.99
N GLN A 109 32.06 -7.29 10.16
CA GLN A 109 32.57 -6.13 10.89
C GLN A 109 32.15 -6.27 12.36
N GLU A 110 33.06 -6.78 13.18
CA GLU A 110 33.04 -6.60 14.64
C GLU A 110 33.01 -5.09 14.96
N PRO A 111 32.29 -4.63 15.99
CA PRO A 111 32.29 -3.24 16.37
C PRO A 111 33.68 -2.85 16.94
N GLU A 112 34.46 -2.11 16.16
CA GLU A 112 35.64 -1.41 16.66
C GLU A 112 35.22 -0.46 17.80
N GLY A 113 35.73 -0.74 18.99
CA GLY A 113 35.58 0.12 20.15
C GLY A 113 36.18 1.49 19.86
N ILE A 114 35.39 2.53 20.12
CA ILE A 114 35.83 3.93 20.08
C ILE A 114 36.67 4.19 21.35
N PRO A 115 37.98 4.53 21.25
CA PRO A 115 38.65 5.16 22.37
C PRO A 115 38.35 6.67 22.34
N GLN A 116 38.17 7.25 23.52
CA GLN A 116 38.89 8.41 24.08
C GLN A 116 38.25 8.75 25.42
#